data_AF-A0A0S3UEM2-F1
#
_entry.id   AF-A0A0S3UEM2-F1
#
_cell.length_a   1.000
_cell.length_b   1.000
_cell.length_c   1.000
_cell.angle_alpha   90.00
_cell.angle_beta   90.00
_cell.angle_gamma   90.00
#
_symmetry.space_group_name_H-M   'P 1'
#
loop_
_entity.id
_entity.type
_entity.pdbx_description
1 polymer ?
#
loop_
_entity_poly.entity_id
_entity_poly.type
_entity_poly.pdbx_seq_one_letter_code
_entity_poly.pdbx_strand_id
1 'polypeptide(L)'
;MPRKRKSPTGEARTQAVRVHMSPTEQQCIQDKAGSLSLSEYLLTAGLGQSVPQRRQRLRVPEVNRLTYVELGKISGHLNQIAKACHVAVQNGRSCDVDTNEIEDSVVAIRKIRLEVIAATVDIEDADEMEL
;
A
#
# COMPACT_ATOMS: atom_id res chain seq x y z
N MET A 1 -41.92 26.39 17.47
CA MET A 1 -41.17 25.53 16.53
C MET A 1 -39.67 25.75 16.75
N PRO A 2 -38.88 24.73 17.15
CA PRO A 2 -37.44 24.89 17.33
C PRO A 2 -36.77 25.22 15.99
N ARG A 3 -35.93 26.27 15.96
CA ARG A 3 -35.18 26.70 14.76
C ARG A 3 -34.29 25.54 14.26
N LYS A 4 -34.47 25.13 13.01
CA LYS A 4 -33.59 24.15 12.37
C LYS A 4 -32.19 24.73 12.26
N ARG A 5 -31.19 24.02 12.81
CA ARG A 5 -29.77 24.39 12.70
C ARG A 5 -29.31 24.12 11.28
N LYS A 6 -28.70 25.11 10.62
CA LYS A 6 -28.19 24.98 9.25
C LYS A 6 -26.68 24.70 9.24
N SER A 7 -26.19 24.02 8.22
CA SER A 7 -24.77 23.93 7.91
C SER A 7 -24.24 25.29 7.42
N PRO A 8 -22.90 25.47 7.35
CA PRO A 8 -22.31 26.62 6.66
C PRO A 8 -22.74 26.72 5.18
N THR A 9 -23.07 25.59 4.54
CA THR A 9 -23.60 25.51 3.17
C THR A 9 -25.11 25.81 3.06
N GLY A 10 -25.79 26.10 4.17
CA GLY A 10 -27.20 26.47 4.20
C GLY A 10 -28.19 25.29 4.27
N GLU A 11 -27.70 24.05 4.22
CA GLU A 11 -28.51 22.83 4.34
C GLU A 11 -29.00 22.61 5.77
N ALA A 12 -30.21 22.10 5.93
CA ALA A 12 -30.76 21.81 7.26
C ALA A 12 -30.13 20.55 7.84
N ARG A 13 -29.60 20.63 9.07
CA ARG A 13 -29.13 19.45 9.82
C ARG A 13 -30.34 18.63 10.27
N THR A 14 -30.58 17.50 9.62
CA THR A 14 -31.74 16.61 9.87
C THR A 14 -31.40 15.37 10.68
N GLN A 15 -30.13 14.98 10.76
CA GLN A 15 -29.67 13.79 11.45
C GLN A 15 -28.97 14.14 12.77
N ALA A 16 -29.15 13.29 13.78
CA ALA A 16 -28.50 13.40 15.08
C ALA A 16 -27.67 12.14 15.37
N VAL A 17 -26.42 12.34 15.79
CA VAL A 17 -25.51 11.28 16.22
C VAL A 17 -25.32 11.40 17.73
N ARG A 18 -25.57 10.31 18.46
CA ARG A 18 -25.33 10.25 19.91
C ARG A 18 -23.92 9.70 20.16
N VAL A 19 -23.14 10.41 20.96
CA VAL A 19 -21.80 9.99 21.38
C VAL A 19 -21.82 9.85 22.90
N HIS A 20 -21.34 8.72 23.41
CA HIS A 20 -21.18 8.49 24.84
C HIS A 20 -19.75 8.86 25.24
N MET A 21 -19.62 9.64 26.31
CA MET A 21 -18.32 10.12 26.81
C MET A 21 -18.30 9.99 28.33
N SER A 22 -17.12 9.72 28.88
CA SER A 22 -16.86 9.86 30.30
C SER A 22 -16.74 11.36 30.69
N PRO A 23 -16.90 11.70 31.98
CA PRO A 23 -16.79 13.09 32.43
C PRO A 23 -15.42 13.73 32.11
N THR A 24 -14.34 12.95 32.19
CA THR A 24 -12.98 13.42 31.90
C THR A 24 -12.78 13.69 30.41
N GLU A 25 -13.32 12.85 29.53
CA GLU A 25 -13.29 13.07 28.08
C GLU A 25 -14.09 14.30 27.67
N GLN A 26 -15.26 14.50 28.28
CA GLN A 26 -16.08 15.69 28.01
C GLN A 26 -15.33 16.97 28.39
N GLN A 27 -14.68 16.99 29.55
CA GLN A 27 -13.91 18.15 30.01
C GLN A 27 -12.69 18.42 29.12
N CYS A 28 -11.95 17.37 28.75
CA CYS A 28 -10.82 17.48 27.82
C CYS A 28 -11.23 18.12 26.47
N ILE A 29 -12.39 17.75 25.94
CA ILE A 29 -12.88 18.31 24.68
C ILE A 29 -13.37 19.74 24.86
N GLN A 30 -14.01 20.04 25.99
CA GLN A 30 -14.47 21.39 26.31
C GLN A 30 -13.29 22.36 26.45
N ASP A 31 -12.20 21.92 27.08
CA ASP A 31 -10.96 22.70 27.17
C ASP A 31 -10.34 22.94 25.79
N LYS A 32 -10.36 21.93 24.91
CA LYS A 32 -9.89 22.04 23.51
C LYS A 32 -10.79 22.89 22.62
N ALA A 33 -12.09 22.93 22.89
CA ALA A 33 -13.06 23.67 22.11
C ALA A 33 -12.94 25.19 22.28
N GLY A 34 -12.37 25.64 23.39
CA GLY A 34 -12.18 27.07 23.68
C GLY A 34 -13.52 27.81 23.71
N SER A 35 -13.76 28.66 22.71
CA SER A 35 -14.99 29.46 22.57
C SER A 35 -16.11 28.77 21.78
N LEU A 36 -15.84 27.62 21.16
CA LEU A 36 -16.82 26.89 20.35
C LEU A 36 -17.72 26.02 21.23
N SER A 37 -18.97 25.83 20.79
CA SER A 37 -19.81 24.80 21.41
C SER A 37 -19.25 23.41 21.14
N LEU A 38 -19.43 22.48 22.09
CA LEU A 38 -18.98 21.09 21.97
C LEU A 38 -19.38 20.46 20.61
N SER A 39 -20.62 20.72 20.17
CA SER A 39 -21.13 20.22 18.89
C SER A 39 -20.47 20.85 17.66
N GLU A 40 -20.10 22.13 17.72
CA GLU A 40 -19.41 22.79 16.62
C GLU A 40 -17.98 22.31 16.53
N TYR A 41 -17.29 22.23 17.67
CA TYR A 41 -15.92 21.73 17.75
C TYR A 41 -15.80 20.30 17.21
N LEU A 42 -16.70 19.39 17.61
CA LEU A 42 -16.71 18.00 17.11
C LEU A 42 -16.97 17.92 15.62
N LEU A 43 -17.86 18.76 15.08
CA LEU A 43 -18.12 18.80 13.64
C LEU A 43 -16.93 19.36 12.86
N THR A 44 -16.30 20.44 13.34
CA THR A 44 -15.11 21.01 12.68
C THR A 44 -13.90 20.08 12.77
N ALA A 45 -13.69 19.43 13.91
CA ALA A 45 -12.60 18.48 14.10
C ALA A 45 -12.82 17.19 13.29
N GLY A 46 -14.06 16.67 13.28
CA GLY A 46 -14.39 15.42 12.60
C GLY A 46 -14.55 15.53 11.08
N LEU A 47 -15.13 16.63 10.58
CA LEU A 47 -15.34 16.84 9.14
C LEU A 47 -14.21 17.65 8.49
N GLY A 48 -13.45 18.42 9.27
CA GLY A 48 -12.32 19.20 8.78
C GLY A 48 -11.02 18.41 8.68
N GLN A 49 -10.94 17.24 9.31
CA GLN A 49 -9.82 16.33 9.10
C GLN A 49 -10.11 15.39 7.94
N SER A 50 -9.23 15.39 6.93
CA SER A 50 -9.19 14.29 5.96
C SER A 50 -9.03 13.01 6.75
N VAL A 51 -10.01 12.10 6.65
CA VAL A 51 -9.88 10.74 7.16
C VAL A 51 -8.50 10.24 6.74
N PRO A 52 -7.64 9.75 7.66
CA PRO A 52 -6.36 9.19 7.25
C PRO A 52 -6.67 8.12 6.21
N GLN A 53 -6.21 8.36 4.97
CA GLN A 53 -6.51 7.48 3.85
C GLN A 53 -6.12 6.08 4.29
N ARG A 54 -7.12 5.20 4.34
CA ARG A 54 -7.05 3.80 4.72
C ARG A 54 -5.75 3.19 4.18
N ARG A 55 -4.71 3.10 5.01
CA ARG A 55 -3.31 2.75 4.67
C ARG A 55 -2.98 3.19 3.25
N GLN A 56 -2.40 4.39 3.08
CA GLN A 56 -1.68 4.72 1.85
C GLN A 56 -0.92 3.47 1.43
N ARG A 57 -1.39 2.81 0.36
CA ARG A 57 -0.67 1.70 -0.23
C ARG A 57 0.62 2.36 -0.64
N LEU A 58 1.69 2.17 0.15
CA LEU A 58 3.04 2.55 -0.22
C LEU A 58 3.15 2.23 -1.71
N ARG A 59 3.29 3.27 -2.54
CA ARG A 59 3.36 3.07 -3.99
C ARG A 59 4.65 2.31 -4.19
N VAL A 60 4.53 0.98 -4.29
CA VAL A 60 5.65 0.11 -4.61
C VAL A 60 6.29 0.70 -5.86
N PRO A 61 7.58 1.09 -5.82
CA PRO A 61 8.26 1.70 -6.95
C PRO A 61 8.01 0.90 -8.23
N GLU A 62 7.87 1.60 -9.35
CA GLU A 62 7.60 0.97 -10.64
C GLU A 62 8.66 -0.07 -11.00
N VAL A 63 9.92 0.22 -10.67
CA VAL A 63 11.06 -0.70 -10.78
C VAL A 63 10.77 -2.02 -10.06
N ASN A 64 10.32 -1.98 -8.81
CA ASN A 64 10.01 -3.20 -8.05
C ASN A 64 8.88 -4.00 -8.71
N ARG A 65 7.83 -3.32 -9.22
CA ARG A 65 6.72 -4.00 -9.91
C ARG A 65 7.18 -4.71 -11.18
N LEU A 66 7.97 -4.02 -12.01
CA LEU A 66 8.51 -4.58 -13.25
C LEU A 66 9.43 -5.76 -12.94
N THR A 67 10.29 -5.64 -11.92
CA THR A 67 11.15 -6.73 -11.47
C THR A 67 10.35 -7.95 -11.02
N TYR A 68 9.30 -7.78 -10.22
CA TYR A 68 8.45 -8.91 -9.79
C TYR A 68 7.75 -9.59 -10.98
N VAL A 69 7.36 -8.84 -12.01
CA VAL A 69 6.78 -9.40 -13.23
C VAL A 69 7.81 -10.24 -13.99
N GLU A 70 9.03 -9.76 -14.16
CA GLU A 70 10.10 -10.51 -14.84
C GLU A 70 10.51 -11.76 -14.05
N LEU A 71 10.62 -11.67 -12.72
CA LEU A 71 10.86 -12.82 -11.86
C LEU A 71 9.74 -13.88 -11.99
N GLY A 72 8.49 -13.43 -12.14
CA GLY A 72 7.35 -14.31 -12.40
C GLY A 72 7.49 -15.08 -13.71
N LYS A 73 7.96 -14.43 -14.78
CA LYS A 73 8.20 -15.09 -16.09
C LYS A 73 9.30 -16.14 -16.00
N ILE A 74 10.42 -15.78 -15.36
CA ILE A 74 11.56 -16.71 -15.17
C ILE A 74 11.12 -17.92 -14.34
N SER A 75 10.37 -17.71 -13.26
CA SER A 75 9.80 -18.80 -12.46
C SER A 75 8.87 -19.70 -13.28
N GLY A 76 8.06 -19.11 -14.16
CA GLY A 76 7.20 -19.84 -15.10
C GLY A 76 7.99 -20.74 -16.05
N HIS A 77 9.05 -20.22 -16.66
CA HIS A 77 9.92 -21.00 -17.56
C HIS A 77 10.63 -22.15 -16.82
N LEU A 78 11.20 -21.89 -15.65
CA LEU A 78 11.82 -22.94 -14.83
C LEU A 78 10.83 -24.03 -14.44
N ASN A 79 9.59 -23.68 -14.12
CA ASN A 79 8.55 -24.64 -13.80
C ASN A 79 8.16 -25.50 -15.03
N GLN A 80 8.21 -24.94 -16.23
CA GLN A 80 7.96 -25.70 -17.46
C GLN A 80 9.09 -26.70 -17.74
N ILE A 81 10.35 -26.29 -17.60
CA ILE A 81 11.52 -27.18 -17.73
C ILE A 81 11.44 -28.31 -16.70
N ALA A 82 11.15 -27.98 -15.43
CA ALA A 82 11.02 -28.97 -14.36
C ALA A 82 9.90 -29.99 -14.66
N LYS A 83 8.74 -29.53 -15.14
CA LYS A 83 7.65 -30.42 -15.57
C LYS A 83 8.03 -31.28 -16.76
N ALA A 84 8.69 -30.71 -17.77
CA ALA A 84 9.13 -31.44 -18.95
C ALA A 84 10.10 -32.57 -18.57
N CYS A 85 11.07 -32.30 -17.68
CA CYS A 85 11.94 -33.35 -17.17
C CYS A 85 11.23 -34.38 -16.32
N HIS A 86 10.33 -33.97 -15.43
CA HIS A 86 9.57 -34.92 -14.62
C HIS A 86 8.76 -35.89 -15.50
N VAL A 87 8.12 -35.37 -16.54
CA VAL A 87 7.36 -36.17 -17.52
C VAL A 87 8.29 -37.05 -18.37
N ALA A 88 9.45 -36.56 -18.81
CA ALA A 88 10.41 -37.36 -19.57
C ALA A 88 10.92 -38.56 -18.75
N VAL A 89 11.30 -38.33 -17.50
CA VAL A 89 11.78 -39.35 -16.56
C VAL A 89 10.67 -40.37 -16.25
N GLN A 90 9.44 -39.92 -15.98
CA GLN A 90 8.30 -40.83 -15.75
C GLN A 90 8.03 -41.75 -16.95
N ASN A 91 8.27 -41.26 -18.17
CA ASN A 91 8.08 -42.02 -19.40
C ASN A 91 9.31 -42.85 -19.81
N GLY A 92 10.33 -42.95 -18.94
CA GLY A 92 11.55 -43.74 -19.20
C GLY A 92 12.44 -43.16 -20.30
N ARG A 93 12.28 -41.87 -20.64
CA ARG A 93 13.12 -41.15 -21.62
C ARG A 93 14.19 -40.33 -20.89
N SER A 94 15.35 -40.14 -21.52
CA SER A 94 16.35 -39.19 -21.03
C SER A 94 15.83 -37.75 -21.20
N CYS A 95 15.93 -36.93 -20.14
CA CYS A 95 15.68 -35.50 -20.26
C CYS A 95 16.93 -34.85 -20.85
N ASP A 96 16.85 -34.40 -22.10
CA ASP A 96 17.89 -33.57 -22.71
C ASP A 96 17.49 -32.11 -22.45
N VAL A 97 18.07 -31.54 -21.40
CA VAL A 97 17.82 -30.14 -21.04
C VAL A 97 18.90 -29.30 -21.69
N ASP A 98 18.49 -28.30 -22.46
CA ASP A 98 19.44 -27.33 -22.96
C ASP A 98 20.00 -26.51 -21.80
N THR A 99 21.25 -26.80 -21.44
CA THR A 99 21.95 -26.09 -20.36
C THR A 99 22.16 -24.62 -20.70
N ASN A 100 22.17 -24.24 -21.98
CA ASN A 100 22.30 -22.85 -22.39
C ASN A 100 21.07 -22.03 -21.99
N GLU A 101 19.85 -22.59 -22.10
CA GLU A 101 18.61 -21.90 -21.69
C GLU A 101 18.57 -21.65 -20.17
N ILE A 102 19.14 -22.58 -19.39
CA ILE A 102 19.29 -22.42 -17.93
C ILE A 102 20.32 -21.35 -17.62
N GLU A 103 21.46 -21.36 -18.33
CA GLU A 103 22.53 -20.39 -18.14
C GLU A 103 22.08 -18.96 -18.48
N ASP A 104 21.32 -18.78 -19.57
CA ASP A 104 20.68 -17.52 -19.95
C ASP A 104 19.72 -17.02 -18.86
N SER A 105 18.96 -17.93 -18.24
CA SER A 105 18.07 -17.60 -17.12
C SER A 105 18.85 -17.15 -15.89
N VAL A 106 20.00 -17.77 -15.58
CA VAL A 106 20.89 -17.35 -14.48
C VAL A 106 21.48 -15.97 -14.74
N VAL A 107 21.89 -15.70 -15.98
CA VAL A 107 22.41 -14.38 -16.39
C VAL A 107 21.32 -13.31 -16.26
N ALA A 108 20.10 -13.59 -16.68
CA ALA A 108 18.96 -12.68 -16.54
C ALA A 108 18.65 -12.36 -15.06
N ILE A 109 18.63 -13.38 -14.18
CA ILE A 109 18.43 -13.19 -12.74
C ILE A 109 19.54 -12.32 -12.13
N ARG A 110 20.80 -12.54 -12.52
CA ARG A 110 21.93 -11.73 -12.02
C ARG A 110 21.81 -10.27 -12.43
N LYS A 111 21.41 -10.00 -13.69
CA LYS A 111 21.20 -8.64 -14.18
C LYS A 111 20.09 -7.92 -13.43
N ILE A 112 18.93 -8.58 -13.25
CA ILE A 112 17.80 -8.05 -12.48
C ILE A 112 18.21 -7.75 -11.03
N ARG A 113 19.00 -8.63 -10.40
CA ARG A 113 19.49 -8.42 -9.03
C ARG A 113 20.39 -7.18 -8.93
N LEU A 114 21.26 -6.93 -9.91
CA LEU A 114 22.11 -5.74 -9.93
C LEU A 114 21.29 -4.45 -10.13
N GLU A 115 20.29 -4.46 -11.01
CA GLU A 115 19.39 -3.32 -11.25
C GLU A 115 18.57 -2.96 -10.00
N VAL A 116 18.09 -3.97 -9.26
CA VAL A 116 17.38 -3.73 -7.99
C VAL A 116 18.30 -3.15 -6.93
N ILE A 117 19.53 -3.67 -6.79
CA ILE A 117 20.50 -3.17 -5.81
C ILE A 117 20.87 -1.71 -6.11
N ALA A 118 21.11 -1.37 -7.38
CA ALA A 118 21.39 -0.01 -7.79
C ALA A 118 20.22 0.93 -7.47
N ALA A 119 18.99 0.53 -7.82
CA ALA A 119 17.79 1.32 -7.55
C ALA A 119 17.50 1.49 -6.05
N THR A 120 17.93 0.56 -5.18
CA THR A 120 17.78 0.72 -3.72
C THR A 120 18.80 1.70 -3.13
N VAL A 121 20.02 1.76 -3.66
CA VAL A 121 21.05 2.72 -3.20
C VAL A 121 20.65 4.15 -3.59
N ASP A 122 20.12 4.35 -4.80
CA ASP A 122 19.63 5.66 -5.25
C ASP A 122 18.45 6.19 -4.40
N ILE A 123 17.69 5.31 -3.75
CA ILE A 123 16.58 5.70 -2.84
C ILE A 123 17.14 6.14 -1.48
N GLU A 124 18.15 5.44 -0.95
CA GLU A 124 18.79 5.81 0.32
C GLU A 124 19.48 7.18 0.22
N ASP A 125 20.16 7.48 -0.90
CA ASP A 125 20.80 8.78 -1.13
C ASP A 125 19.79 9.93 -1.34
N ALA A 126 18.58 9.63 -1.84
CA ALA A 126 17.53 10.62 -2.02
C ALA A 126 16.85 11.01 -0.69
N ASP A 127 16.67 10.04 0.21
CA ASP A 127 16.06 10.25 1.53
C ASP A 127 17.02 11.03 2.49
N GLU A 128 18.34 10.95 2.30
CA GLU A 128 19.33 11.72 3.08
C GLU A 128 19.40 13.21 2.71
N MET A 129 18.91 13.61 1.52
CA MET A 129 18.93 15.01 1.06
C MET A 129 17.67 15.81 1.44
N GLU A 130 16.63 15.19 2.01
CA GLU A 130 15.38 15.84 2.44
C GLU A 130 15.29 16.11 3.96
N LEU A 131 16.37 15.92 4.73
CA LEU A 131 16.45 16.23 6.17
C LEU A 131 17.17 17.56 6.47
#